data_AF-A0A8J2N1G7-F1
#
_entry.id   AF-A0A8J2N1G7-F1
#
_cell.length_a   1.000
_cell.length_b   1.000
_cell.length_c   1.000
_cell.angle_alpha   90.00
_cell.angle_beta   90.00
_cell.angle_gamma   90.00
#
_symmetry.space_group_name_H-M   'P 1'
#
loop_
_entity.id
_entity.type
_entity.pdbx_description
1 polymer ?
#
loop_
_entity_poly.entity_id
_entity_poly.type
_entity_poly.pdbx_seq_one_letter_code
_entity_poly.pdbx_strand_id
1 'polypeptide(L)'
;MTKLARDIGLNQASLRRIDTSHPAGFDWEEYILRESLIRICSYICNIDASYALFFRHVPRMALSELAIEMSSPESCFQASSKEECFIQLQAWRERLGVDAKNFTLLSAVNALCDNTIMATPSIRCRFAHLSVLNMFTIIHVLYLQVYSLEISAITALEISRVTPIRNALRNWQQSWPSQTRDAELVDLLGKESDLSTMWQRVGFMRYAPEYWLIAYSTLKKICTKNHVGSTRDSETGVSVGYGDMIEARRLIKELRSGTVVSIMGSDPI
;
A
#
# COMPACT_ATOMS: atom_id res chain seq x y z
N MET A 1 -16.25 6.96 -10.95
CA MET A 1 -14.84 7.23 -10.63
C MET A 1 -13.89 6.39 -11.47
N THR A 2 -14.06 5.07 -11.54
CA THR A 2 -13.20 4.18 -12.35
C THR A 2 -13.19 4.47 -13.85
N LYS A 3 -14.36 4.69 -14.44
CA LYS A 3 -14.47 5.11 -15.86
C LYS A 3 -13.77 6.45 -16.12
N LEU A 4 -13.96 7.41 -15.21
CA LEU A 4 -13.30 8.72 -15.26
C LEU A 4 -11.77 8.59 -15.20
N ALA A 5 -11.21 7.71 -14.35
CA ALA A 5 -9.77 7.46 -14.32
C ALA A 5 -9.23 6.96 -15.67
N ARG A 6 -9.97 6.04 -16.33
CA ARG A 6 -9.61 5.56 -17.68
C ARG A 6 -9.67 6.67 -18.72
N ASP A 7 -10.68 7.53 -18.65
CA ASP A 7 -10.88 8.64 -19.59
C ASP A 7 -9.85 9.77 -19.40
N ILE A 8 -9.38 10.03 -18.18
CA ILE A 8 -8.36 11.05 -17.87
C ILE A 8 -6.94 10.59 -18.26
N GLY A 9 -6.73 9.30 -18.56
CA GLY A 9 -5.45 8.78 -19.06
C GLY A 9 -4.48 8.36 -17.96
N LEU A 10 -4.81 7.27 -17.25
CA LEU A 10 -3.94 6.59 -16.27
C LEU A 10 -2.51 6.34 -16.79
N ASN A 11 -2.34 6.09 -18.09
CA ASN A 11 -1.05 5.86 -18.73
C ASN A 11 -0.18 7.11 -18.86
N GLN A 12 -0.74 8.32 -18.65
CA GLN A 12 0.00 9.58 -18.69
C GLN A 12 0.50 10.01 -17.30
N ALA A 13 0.04 9.34 -16.24
CA ALA A 13 0.37 9.58 -14.83
C ALA A 13 1.80 9.09 -14.50
N SER A 14 2.79 9.85 -14.98
CA SER A 14 4.20 9.52 -14.81
C SER A 14 5.07 10.77 -14.74
N LEU A 15 6.03 10.78 -13.82
CA LEU A 15 7.04 11.81 -13.63
C LEU A 15 8.29 11.59 -14.50
N ARG A 16 8.35 10.52 -15.31
CA ARG A 16 9.50 10.17 -16.15
C ARG A 16 10.04 11.31 -17.01
N ARG A 17 9.13 12.16 -17.51
CA ARG A 17 9.43 13.29 -18.42
C ARG A 17 9.85 14.56 -17.69
N ILE A 18 9.66 14.62 -16.37
CA ILE A 18 10.07 15.77 -15.56
C ILE A 18 11.60 15.72 -15.42
N ASP A 19 12.29 16.73 -15.94
CA ASP A 19 13.72 16.86 -15.79
C ASP A 19 14.07 17.45 -14.41
N THR A 20 15.02 16.82 -13.73
CA THR A 20 15.58 17.28 -12.46
C THR A 20 17.11 17.41 -12.54
N SER A 21 17.67 17.53 -13.75
CA SER A 21 19.11 17.67 -13.96
C SER A 21 19.61 19.09 -13.63
N HIS A 22 18.78 20.11 -13.89
CA HIS A 22 19.14 21.50 -13.69
C HIS A 22 17.91 22.35 -13.26
N PRO A 23 18.03 23.25 -12.26
CA PRO A 23 16.92 24.07 -11.78
C PRO A 23 16.22 24.90 -12.88
N ALA A 24 17.01 25.46 -13.80
CA ALA A 24 16.47 26.25 -14.91
C ALA A 24 15.56 25.45 -15.87
N GLY A 25 15.84 24.15 -16.06
CA GLY A 25 15.07 23.26 -16.94
C GLY A 25 13.87 22.59 -16.25
N PHE A 26 13.67 22.83 -14.95
CA PHE A 26 12.58 22.23 -14.20
C PHE A 26 11.24 22.89 -14.56
N ASP A 27 10.39 22.13 -15.23
CA ASP A 27 9.01 22.53 -15.53
C ASP A 27 8.11 22.20 -14.32
N TRP A 28 7.87 23.21 -13.50
CA TRP A 28 7.10 23.04 -12.27
C TRP A 28 5.60 22.85 -12.53
N GLU A 29 5.06 23.49 -13.56
CA GLU A 29 3.65 23.38 -13.93
C GLU A 29 3.33 21.98 -14.46
N GLU A 30 4.17 21.46 -15.35
CA GLU A 30 4.04 20.08 -15.85
C GLU A 30 4.23 19.05 -14.73
N TYR A 31 5.12 19.32 -13.76
CA TYR A 31 5.26 18.49 -12.57
C TYR A 31 3.96 18.47 -11.75
N ILE A 32 3.39 19.64 -11.43
CA ILE A 32 2.15 19.75 -10.65
C ILE A 32 1.02 18.99 -11.35
N LEU A 33 0.88 19.15 -12.67
CA LEU A 33 -0.15 18.47 -13.45
C LEU A 33 -0.02 16.95 -13.36
N ARG A 34 1.19 16.41 -13.59
CA ARG A 34 1.46 14.97 -13.58
C ARG A 34 1.35 14.36 -12.19
N GLU A 35 1.91 15.00 -11.19
CA GLU A 35 1.86 14.53 -9.81
C GLU A 35 0.42 14.57 -9.28
N SER A 36 -0.35 15.61 -9.61
CA SER A 36 -1.78 15.67 -9.30
C SER A 36 -2.54 14.49 -9.92
N LEU A 37 -2.25 14.17 -11.18
CA LEU A 37 -2.86 13.02 -11.86
C LEU A 37 -2.50 11.69 -11.17
N ILE A 38 -1.23 11.47 -10.83
CA ILE A 38 -0.78 10.29 -10.07
C ILE A 38 -1.56 10.16 -8.77
N ARG A 39 -1.63 11.25 -7.99
CA ARG A 39 -2.32 11.27 -6.68
C ARG A 39 -3.82 11.04 -6.82
N ILE A 40 -4.48 11.66 -7.80
CA ILE A 40 -5.91 11.41 -8.10
C ILE A 40 -6.13 9.93 -8.40
N CYS A 41 -5.28 9.30 -9.20
CA CYS A 41 -5.41 7.89 -9.53
C CYS A 41 -5.20 6.99 -8.29
N SER A 42 -4.22 7.30 -7.45
CA SER A 42 -4.01 6.63 -6.15
C SER A 42 -5.23 6.77 -5.24
N TYR A 43 -5.84 7.96 -5.16
CA TYR A 43 -7.06 8.16 -4.37
C TYR A 43 -8.26 7.40 -4.92
N ILE A 44 -8.44 7.36 -6.25
CA ILE A 44 -9.50 6.55 -6.87
C ILE A 44 -9.30 5.07 -6.52
N CYS A 45 -8.05 4.58 -6.58
CA CYS A 45 -7.68 3.22 -6.13
C CYS A 45 -8.06 2.97 -4.68
N ASN A 46 -7.69 3.88 -3.79
CA ASN A 46 -7.98 3.78 -2.36
C ASN A 46 -9.48 3.79 -2.07
N ILE A 47 -10.25 4.61 -2.79
CA ILE A 47 -11.71 4.68 -2.65
C ILE A 47 -12.36 3.38 -3.13
N ASP A 48 -12.01 2.87 -4.31
CA ASP A 48 -12.56 1.61 -4.85
C ASP A 48 -12.28 0.44 -3.89
N ALA A 49 -11.06 0.37 -3.37
CA ALA A 49 -10.68 -0.62 -2.36
C ALA A 49 -11.40 -0.43 -1.03
N SER A 50 -11.63 0.80 -0.59
CA SER A 50 -12.43 1.10 0.60
C SER A 50 -13.89 0.66 0.43
N TYR A 51 -14.46 0.81 -0.77
CA TYR A 51 -15.81 0.33 -1.05
C TYR A 51 -15.90 -1.20 -0.98
N ALA A 52 -14.88 -1.91 -1.47
CA ALA A 52 -14.79 -3.35 -1.29
C ALA A 52 -14.64 -3.75 0.18
N LEU A 53 -13.82 -3.02 0.93
CA LEU A 53 -13.55 -3.28 2.34
C LEU A 53 -14.78 -3.10 3.23
N PHE A 54 -15.45 -1.95 3.12
CA PHE A 54 -16.52 -1.58 4.06
C PHE A 54 -17.92 -2.02 3.61
N PHE A 55 -18.15 -2.10 2.30
CA PHE A 55 -19.48 -2.38 1.74
C PHE A 55 -19.54 -3.68 0.93
N ARG A 56 -18.43 -4.43 0.85
CA ARG A 56 -18.30 -5.66 0.05
C ARG A 56 -18.72 -5.47 -1.40
N HIS A 57 -18.49 -4.28 -1.96
CA HIS A 57 -18.67 -4.04 -3.38
C HIS A 57 -17.56 -4.73 -4.19
N VAL A 58 -17.94 -5.28 -5.34
CA VAL A 58 -16.97 -5.86 -6.28
C VAL A 58 -16.04 -4.73 -6.79
N PRO A 59 -14.71 -4.86 -6.61
CA PRO A 59 -13.74 -3.89 -7.10
C PRO A 59 -13.88 -3.69 -8.60
N ARG A 60 -13.76 -2.43 -9.05
CA ARG A 60 -13.94 -2.07 -10.46
C ARG A 60 -12.62 -1.80 -11.19
N MET A 61 -11.51 -1.66 -10.44
CA MET A 61 -10.15 -1.63 -11.01
C MET A 61 -9.51 -3.00 -11.00
N ALA A 62 -8.97 -3.39 -12.15
CA ALA A 62 -8.07 -4.52 -12.22
C ALA A 62 -6.66 -4.11 -11.80
N LEU A 63 -5.93 -5.03 -11.16
CA LEU A 63 -4.53 -4.80 -10.75
C LEU A 63 -3.62 -4.38 -11.93
N SER A 64 -3.88 -4.92 -13.12
CA SER A 64 -3.15 -4.57 -14.35
C SER A 64 -3.36 -3.12 -14.79
N GLU A 65 -4.45 -2.47 -14.36
CA GLU A 65 -4.73 -1.06 -14.65
C GLU A 65 -3.97 -0.12 -13.70
N LEU A 66 -3.32 -0.66 -12.66
CA LEU A 66 -2.56 0.09 -11.66
C LEU A 66 -1.08 0.27 -12.04
N ALA A 67 -0.79 0.44 -13.33
CA ALA A 67 0.53 0.78 -13.85
C ALA A 67 0.87 2.28 -13.67
N ILE A 68 0.41 2.86 -12.56
CA ILE A 68 0.62 4.26 -12.20
C ILE A 68 1.97 4.37 -11.47
N GLU A 69 2.75 5.41 -11.77
CA GLU A 69 3.99 5.69 -11.04
C GLU A 69 3.72 6.01 -9.58
N MET A 70 4.65 5.67 -8.68
CA MET A 70 4.50 6.04 -7.27
C MET A 70 4.57 7.55 -7.12
N SER A 71 3.75 8.12 -6.23
CA SER A 71 3.73 9.56 -6.02
C SER A 71 5.05 10.03 -5.41
N SER A 72 5.44 11.26 -5.70
CA SER A 72 6.50 11.92 -4.96
C SER A 72 6.12 12.10 -3.47
N PRO A 73 7.10 12.35 -2.57
CA PRO A 73 6.84 12.69 -1.18
C PRO A 73 5.99 13.95 -1.02
N GLU A 74 5.31 14.06 0.11
CA GLU A 74 4.44 15.21 0.39
C GLU A 74 5.19 16.55 0.36
N SER A 75 6.47 16.57 0.78
CA SER A 75 7.32 17.75 0.71
C SER A 75 7.54 18.27 -0.73
N CYS A 76 7.46 17.40 -1.74
CA CYS A 76 7.58 17.82 -3.14
C CYS A 76 6.28 18.43 -3.64
N PHE A 77 5.14 17.86 -3.24
CA PHE A 77 3.81 18.30 -3.69
C PHE A 77 3.32 19.56 -2.95
N GLN A 78 3.67 19.72 -1.67
CA GLN A 78 3.32 20.87 -0.84
C GLN A 78 4.36 22.00 -0.87
N ALA A 79 5.41 21.89 -1.72
CA ALA A 79 6.42 22.92 -1.86
C ALA A 79 5.78 24.27 -2.24
N SER A 80 6.23 25.35 -1.58
CA SER A 80 5.69 26.69 -1.79
C SER A 80 6.36 27.45 -2.95
N SER A 81 7.41 26.86 -3.54
CA SER A 81 8.15 27.43 -4.66
C SER A 81 8.68 26.36 -5.60
N LYS A 82 8.98 26.78 -6.83
CA LYS A 82 9.63 25.96 -7.86
C LYS A 82 10.96 25.40 -7.37
N GLU A 83 11.75 26.26 -6.71
CA GLU A 83 13.10 25.95 -6.24
C GLU A 83 13.06 24.92 -5.12
N GLU A 84 12.16 25.08 -4.15
CA GLU A 84 11.95 24.12 -3.07
C GLU A 84 11.51 22.77 -3.62
N CYS A 85 10.54 22.76 -4.54
CA CYS A 85 10.05 21.55 -5.19
C CYS A 85 11.18 20.80 -5.92
N PHE A 86 11.98 21.53 -6.69
CA PHE A 86 13.14 20.98 -7.39
C PHE A 86 14.11 20.28 -6.44
N ILE A 87 14.51 20.95 -5.36
CA ILE A 87 15.46 20.41 -4.37
C ILE A 87 14.91 19.13 -3.75
N GLN A 88 13.64 19.14 -3.32
CA GLN A 88 13.00 17.98 -2.69
C GLN A 88 12.88 16.80 -3.66
N LEU A 89 12.45 17.08 -4.90
CA LEU A 89 12.23 16.07 -5.93
C LEU A 89 13.55 15.44 -6.40
N GLN A 90 14.59 16.25 -6.57
CA GLN A 90 15.94 15.78 -6.90
C GLN A 90 16.48 14.86 -5.80
N ALA A 91 16.46 15.32 -4.55
CA ALA A 91 16.94 14.54 -3.41
C ALA A 91 16.17 13.23 -3.24
N TRP A 92 14.85 13.23 -3.50
CA TRP A 92 14.05 12.01 -3.49
C TRP A 92 14.46 11.02 -4.58
N ARG A 93 14.66 11.49 -5.82
CA ARG A 93 15.11 10.65 -6.94
C ARG A 93 16.48 10.03 -6.68
N GLU A 94 17.40 10.81 -6.11
CA GLU A 94 18.73 10.31 -5.72
C GLU A 94 18.63 9.17 -4.69
N ARG A 95 17.77 9.32 -3.67
CA ARG A 95 17.53 8.25 -2.67
C ARG A 95 16.93 6.98 -3.28
N LEU A 96 16.09 7.10 -4.31
CA LEU A 96 15.50 5.96 -5.02
C LEU A 96 16.45 5.28 -6.01
N GLY A 97 17.57 5.94 -6.35
CA GLY A 97 18.58 5.47 -7.30
C GLY A 97 18.21 5.69 -8.78
N VAL A 98 19.15 5.34 -9.67
CA VAL A 98 19.11 5.65 -11.12
C VAL A 98 17.83 5.18 -11.83
N ASP A 99 17.22 4.10 -11.35
CA ASP A 99 16.01 3.49 -11.93
C ASP A 99 14.69 3.97 -11.31
N ALA A 100 14.70 5.05 -10.50
CA ALA A 100 13.51 5.59 -9.83
C ALA A 100 12.31 5.83 -10.77
N LYS A 101 12.62 6.19 -12.02
CA LYS A 101 11.67 6.52 -13.09
C LYS A 101 10.70 5.39 -13.47
N ASN A 102 10.96 4.15 -13.06
CA ASN A 102 10.16 2.98 -13.47
C ASN A 102 9.38 2.32 -12.35
N PHE A 103 9.37 2.90 -11.14
CA PHE A 103 8.71 2.28 -10.00
C PHE A 103 7.22 2.62 -9.96
N THR A 104 6.40 1.64 -10.32
CA THR A 104 4.93 1.72 -10.36
C THR A 104 4.29 0.95 -9.21
N LEU A 105 3.02 1.24 -8.91
CA LEU A 105 2.23 0.52 -7.92
C LEU A 105 2.18 -0.99 -8.21
N LEU A 106 1.97 -1.38 -9.48
CA LEU A 106 2.04 -2.78 -9.91
C LEU A 106 3.42 -3.41 -9.62
N SER A 107 4.52 -2.72 -9.95
CA SER A 107 5.86 -3.23 -9.69
C SER A 107 6.17 -3.36 -8.20
N ALA A 108 5.66 -2.47 -7.36
CA ALA A 108 5.80 -2.53 -5.91
C ALA A 108 5.06 -3.75 -5.34
N VAL A 109 3.83 -3.98 -5.79
CA VAL A 109 3.04 -5.16 -5.39
C VAL A 109 3.72 -6.45 -5.81
N ASN A 110 4.21 -6.53 -7.05
CA ASN A 110 4.94 -7.71 -7.55
C ASN A 110 6.22 -7.96 -6.75
N ALA A 111 6.97 -6.89 -6.43
CA ALA A 111 8.15 -7.00 -5.59
C ALA A 111 7.79 -7.57 -4.21
N LEU A 112 6.74 -7.07 -3.57
CA LEU A 112 6.29 -7.58 -2.26
C LEU A 112 5.90 -9.06 -2.29
N CYS A 113 5.31 -9.54 -3.38
CA CYS A 113 4.97 -10.96 -3.54
C CYS A 113 6.18 -11.90 -3.60
N ASP A 114 7.35 -11.38 -3.97
CA ASP A 114 8.58 -12.15 -4.20
C ASP A 114 9.66 -11.80 -3.17
N ASN A 115 9.98 -12.79 -2.33
CA ASN A 115 10.98 -12.62 -1.27
C ASN A 115 12.40 -12.39 -1.80
N THR A 116 12.73 -12.92 -2.98
CA THR A 116 14.05 -12.73 -3.59
C THR A 116 14.19 -11.29 -4.11
N ILE A 117 13.14 -10.75 -4.73
CA ILE A 117 13.11 -9.35 -5.17
C ILE A 117 13.17 -8.41 -3.96
N MET A 118 12.35 -8.61 -2.92
CA MET A 118 12.44 -7.78 -1.71
C MET A 118 13.76 -7.91 -0.95
N ALA A 119 14.47 -9.04 -1.07
CA ALA A 119 15.80 -9.20 -0.49
C ALA A 119 16.88 -8.36 -1.21
N THR A 120 16.56 -7.74 -2.34
CA THR A 120 17.49 -6.85 -3.05
C THR A 120 17.64 -5.52 -2.30
N PRO A 121 18.88 -5.05 -2.00
CA PRO A 121 19.09 -3.79 -1.27
C PRO A 121 18.43 -2.57 -1.93
N SER A 122 18.44 -2.48 -3.26
CA SER A 122 17.83 -1.37 -4.01
C SER A 122 16.32 -1.31 -3.81
N ILE A 123 15.63 -2.46 -3.81
CA ILE A 123 14.18 -2.54 -3.58
C ILE A 123 13.86 -2.17 -2.14
N ARG A 124 14.59 -2.70 -1.14
CA ARG A 124 14.41 -2.29 0.26
C ARG A 124 14.58 -0.79 0.44
N CYS A 125 15.60 -0.21 -0.19
CA CYS A 125 15.83 1.23 -0.16
C CYS A 125 14.63 2.00 -0.73
N ARG A 126 14.06 1.57 -1.87
CA ARG A 126 12.87 2.21 -2.44
C ARG A 126 11.70 2.18 -1.47
N PHE A 127 11.40 1.01 -0.90
CA PHE A 127 10.30 0.88 0.07
C PHE A 127 10.50 1.70 1.34
N ALA A 128 11.74 1.84 1.82
CA ALA A 128 12.05 2.72 2.95
C ALA A 128 11.70 4.18 2.65
N HIS A 129 11.84 4.64 1.41
CA HIS A 129 11.59 6.03 1.02
C HIS A 129 10.20 6.29 0.41
N LEU A 130 9.31 5.29 0.36
CA LEU A 130 7.92 5.51 -0.04
C LEU A 130 7.16 6.31 1.03
N SER A 131 6.36 7.29 0.58
CA SER A 131 5.48 8.07 1.44
C SER A 131 4.39 7.23 2.11
N VAL A 132 3.71 7.82 3.10
CA VAL A 132 2.54 7.23 3.75
C VAL A 132 1.44 6.93 2.73
N LEU A 133 1.13 7.87 1.82
CA LEU A 133 0.15 7.67 0.74
C LEU A 133 0.49 6.45 -0.13
N ASN A 134 1.75 6.32 -0.53
CA ASN A 134 2.21 5.22 -1.36
C ASN A 134 2.04 3.87 -0.66
N MET A 135 2.49 3.75 0.59
CA MET A 135 2.36 2.52 1.38
C MET A 135 0.89 2.19 1.69
N PHE A 136 0.07 3.21 1.96
CA PHE A 136 -1.37 3.08 2.16
C PHE A 136 -2.07 2.56 0.89
N THR A 137 -1.66 3.04 -0.27
CA THR A 137 -2.22 2.61 -1.56
C THR A 137 -1.82 1.16 -1.85
N ILE A 138 -0.57 0.78 -1.59
CA ILE A 138 -0.12 -0.62 -1.74
C ILE A 138 -0.97 -1.55 -0.86
N ILE A 139 -1.21 -1.24 0.42
CA ILE A 139 -1.98 -2.15 1.28
C ILE A 139 -3.45 -2.26 0.85
N HIS A 140 -4.04 -1.22 0.27
CA HIS A 140 -5.37 -1.29 -0.34
C HIS A 140 -5.40 -2.26 -1.52
N VAL A 141 -4.39 -2.21 -2.38
CA VAL A 141 -4.26 -3.14 -3.50
C VAL A 141 -4.07 -4.58 -3.02
N LEU A 142 -3.26 -4.79 -1.98
CA LEU A 142 -3.11 -6.12 -1.37
C LEU A 142 -4.42 -6.60 -0.75
N TYR A 143 -5.20 -5.72 -0.12
CA TYR A 143 -6.53 -6.06 0.37
C TYR A 143 -7.46 -6.50 -0.76
N LEU A 144 -7.45 -5.81 -1.91
CA LEU A 144 -8.23 -6.21 -3.08
C LEU A 144 -7.87 -7.62 -3.57
N GLN A 145 -6.58 -7.99 -3.51
CA GLN A 145 -6.17 -9.35 -3.83
C GLN A 145 -6.67 -10.38 -2.81
N VAL A 146 -6.61 -10.06 -1.50
CA VAL A 146 -7.19 -10.90 -0.45
C VAL A 146 -8.70 -11.06 -0.63
N TYR A 147 -9.40 -9.99 -1.00
CA TYR A 147 -10.84 -10.02 -1.27
C TYR A 147 -11.17 -10.87 -2.51
N SER A 148 -10.38 -10.76 -3.58
CA SER A 148 -10.51 -11.63 -4.75
C SER A 148 -10.29 -13.11 -4.41
N LEU A 149 -9.32 -13.40 -3.52
CA LEU A 149 -9.14 -14.73 -2.96
C LEU A 149 -10.35 -15.18 -2.13
N GLU A 150 -10.92 -14.32 -1.29
CA GLU A 150 -12.10 -14.64 -0.47
C GLU A 150 -13.27 -15.08 -1.35
N ILE A 151 -13.53 -14.35 -2.44
CA ILE A 151 -14.57 -14.70 -3.42
C ILE A 151 -14.25 -16.03 -4.11
N SER A 152 -13.01 -16.21 -4.57
CA SER A 152 -12.59 -17.42 -5.30
C SER A 152 -12.63 -18.67 -4.41
N ALA A 153 -12.28 -18.52 -3.13
CA ALA A 153 -12.23 -19.60 -2.14
C ALA A 153 -13.59 -20.21 -1.82
N ILE A 154 -14.70 -19.58 -2.23
CA ILE A 154 -16.03 -20.19 -2.19
C ILE A 154 -16.08 -21.44 -3.08
N THR A 155 -15.33 -21.44 -4.19
CA THR A 155 -15.31 -22.54 -5.16
C THR A 155 -14.15 -23.50 -4.90
N ALA A 156 -12.91 -22.99 -4.88
CA ALA A 156 -11.71 -23.76 -4.57
C ALA A 156 -10.57 -22.82 -4.17
N LEU A 157 -9.82 -23.18 -3.11
CA LEU A 157 -8.65 -22.41 -2.68
C LEU A 157 -7.38 -22.92 -3.37
N GLU A 158 -6.80 -22.10 -4.23
CA GLU A 158 -5.50 -22.39 -4.85
C GLU A 158 -4.35 -21.88 -3.98
N ILE A 159 -3.58 -22.80 -3.39
CA ILE A 159 -2.42 -22.49 -2.53
C ILE A 159 -1.40 -21.62 -3.28
N SER A 160 -1.23 -21.85 -4.58
CA SER A 160 -0.35 -21.07 -5.46
C SER A 160 -0.67 -19.57 -5.47
N ARG A 161 -1.94 -19.18 -5.28
CA ARG A 161 -2.36 -17.77 -5.19
C ARG A 161 -2.24 -17.21 -3.77
N VAL A 162 -2.31 -18.06 -2.75
CA VAL A 162 -2.19 -17.65 -1.33
C VAL A 162 -0.77 -17.26 -0.96
N THR A 163 0.23 -18.04 -1.40
CA THR A 163 1.64 -17.83 -1.02
C THR A 163 2.18 -16.44 -1.40
N PRO A 164 1.99 -15.94 -2.64
CA PRO A 164 2.43 -14.59 -3.02
C PRO A 164 1.79 -13.49 -2.16
N ILE A 165 0.49 -13.58 -1.87
CA ILE A 165 -0.22 -12.57 -1.08
C ILE A 165 0.23 -12.62 0.39
N ARG A 166 0.52 -13.81 0.92
CA ARG A 166 1.10 -13.98 2.26
C ARG A 166 2.49 -13.34 2.36
N ASN A 167 3.34 -13.58 1.37
CA ASN A 167 4.66 -12.93 1.27
C ASN A 167 4.50 -11.41 1.21
N ALA A 168 3.58 -10.92 0.38
CA ALA A 168 3.37 -9.49 0.21
C ALA A 168 2.94 -8.79 1.49
N LEU A 169 2.00 -9.37 2.25
CA LEU A 169 1.58 -8.81 3.53
C LEU A 169 2.73 -8.81 4.56
N ARG A 170 3.52 -9.87 4.63
CA ARG A 170 4.68 -9.92 5.53
C ARG A 170 5.72 -8.87 5.13
N ASN A 171 6.06 -8.80 3.86
CA ASN A 171 7.07 -7.88 3.34
C ASN A 171 6.61 -6.42 3.47
N TRP A 172 5.31 -6.14 3.29
CA TRP A 172 4.75 -4.81 3.51
C TRP A 172 4.90 -4.39 4.98
N GLN A 173 4.55 -5.30 5.91
CA GLN A 173 4.69 -5.05 7.35
C GLN A 173 6.14 -4.74 7.73
N GLN A 174 7.09 -5.55 7.26
CA GLN A 174 8.52 -5.35 7.51
C GLN A 174 9.05 -4.06 6.88
N SER A 175 8.44 -3.63 5.78
CA SER A 175 8.84 -2.43 5.06
C SER A 175 8.17 -1.16 5.58
N TRP A 176 7.15 -1.23 6.44
CA TRP A 176 6.41 -0.08 6.95
C TRP A 176 7.21 0.83 7.89
N PRO A 177 8.00 0.34 8.86
CA PRO A 177 8.85 1.21 9.68
C PRO A 177 9.86 1.96 8.79
N SER A 178 9.89 3.29 8.87
CA SER A 178 10.87 4.12 8.16
C SER A 178 10.94 5.51 8.74
N GLN A 179 12.17 6.01 8.87
CA GLN A 179 12.46 7.39 9.26
C GLN A 179 11.80 8.41 8.33
N THR A 180 11.68 8.13 7.02
CA THR A 180 11.00 9.04 6.07
C THR A 180 9.53 9.19 6.40
N ARG A 181 8.83 8.09 6.68
CA ARG A 181 7.41 8.12 7.04
C ARG A 181 7.19 8.60 8.46
N ASP A 182 8.08 8.29 9.39
CA ASP A 182 8.01 8.80 10.76
C ASP A 182 8.11 10.33 10.75
N ALA A 183 9.04 10.90 9.97
CA ALA A 183 9.14 12.34 9.78
C ALA A 183 7.89 12.93 9.10
N GLU A 184 7.37 12.28 8.05
CA GLU A 184 6.12 12.68 7.38
C GLU A 184 4.93 12.70 8.35
N LEU A 185 4.78 11.66 9.18
CA LEU A 185 3.71 11.57 10.16
C LEU A 185 3.84 12.64 11.26
N VAL A 186 5.05 12.92 11.74
CA VAL A 186 5.28 13.97 12.76
C VAL A 186 4.97 15.36 12.21
N ASP A 187 5.47 15.71 11.02
CA ASP A 187 5.20 16.99 10.37
C ASP A 187 3.69 17.22 10.20
N LEU A 188 3.00 16.17 9.77
CA LEU A 188 1.58 16.26 9.43
C LEU A 188 0.65 16.21 10.65
N LEU A 189 1.11 15.66 11.78
CA LEU A 189 0.44 15.80 13.08
C LEU A 189 0.61 17.22 13.66
N GLY A 190 1.75 17.86 13.43
CA GLY A 190 1.99 19.25 13.84
C GLY A 190 1.02 20.25 13.19
N LYS A 191 0.48 19.91 12.02
CA LYS A 191 -0.50 20.71 11.25
C LYS A 191 -1.97 20.45 11.65
N GLU A 192 -2.24 19.71 12.74
CA GLU A 192 -3.62 19.38 13.16
C GLU A 192 -4.41 20.51 13.83
N SER A 193 -3.73 21.53 14.35
CA SER A 193 -4.37 22.63 15.10
C SER A 193 -4.81 23.80 14.22
N ASP A 194 -4.17 24.00 13.06
CA ASP A 194 -4.47 25.11 12.17
C ASP A 194 -5.47 24.68 11.07
N LEU A 195 -6.56 25.45 10.94
CA LEU A 195 -7.60 25.24 9.94
C LEU A 195 -7.10 25.56 8.52
N SER A 196 -6.14 26.48 8.39
CA SER A 196 -5.60 26.90 7.09
C SER A 196 -4.75 25.82 6.41
N THR A 197 -4.19 24.89 7.21
CA THR A 197 -3.35 23.77 6.77
C THR A 197 -4.08 22.42 6.82
N MET A 198 -5.41 22.40 7.02
CA MET A 198 -6.19 21.16 7.08
C MET A 198 -6.03 20.25 5.86
N TRP A 199 -5.93 20.85 4.67
CA TRP A 199 -5.77 20.12 3.42
C TRP A 199 -4.40 19.42 3.29
N GLN A 200 -3.42 19.80 4.12
CA GLN A 200 -2.07 19.23 4.11
C GLN A 200 -1.96 17.94 4.92
N ARG A 201 -2.96 17.59 5.73
CA ARG A 201 -2.92 16.47 6.68
C ARG A 201 -2.96 15.12 5.97
N VAL A 202 -2.28 14.11 6.53
CA VAL A 202 -2.35 12.68 6.07
C VAL A 202 -3.78 12.13 6.11
N GLY A 203 -4.61 12.64 7.02
CA GLY A 203 -5.95 12.10 7.26
C GLY A 203 -5.90 10.63 7.70
N PHE A 204 -6.80 9.79 7.17
CA PHE A 204 -6.93 8.38 7.55
C PHE A 204 -5.77 7.50 7.09
N MET A 205 -4.93 7.97 6.17
CA MET A 205 -3.83 7.17 5.59
C MET A 205 -2.75 6.80 6.62
N ARG A 206 -2.66 7.56 7.72
CA ARG A 206 -1.77 7.27 8.86
C ARG A 206 -2.06 5.92 9.53
N TYR A 207 -3.29 5.44 9.37
CA TYR A 207 -3.73 4.16 9.89
C TYR A 207 -3.49 3.00 8.91
N ALA A 208 -2.61 3.15 7.91
CA ALA A 208 -2.26 2.05 7.00
C ALA A 208 -1.92 0.72 7.72
N PRO A 209 -1.23 0.70 8.88
CA PRO A 209 -0.97 -0.52 9.63
C PRO A 209 -2.25 -1.25 10.09
N GLU A 210 -3.32 -0.51 10.42
CA GLU A 210 -4.62 -1.08 10.76
C GLU A 210 -5.30 -1.71 9.53
N TYR A 211 -5.13 -1.16 8.34
CA TYR A 211 -5.62 -1.79 7.10
C TYR A 211 -4.85 -3.08 6.79
N TRP A 212 -3.56 -3.12 7.10
CA TRP A 212 -2.78 -4.35 7.02
C TRP A 212 -3.32 -5.44 7.94
N LEU A 213 -3.69 -5.09 9.18
CA LEU A 213 -4.32 -6.04 10.10
C LEU A 213 -5.60 -6.64 9.53
N ILE A 214 -6.42 -5.85 8.86
CA ILE A 214 -7.65 -6.32 8.25
C ILE A 214 -7.35 -7.29 7.09
N ALA A 215 -6.42 -6.92 6.20
CA ALA A 215 -6.01 -7.78 5.10
C ALA A 215 -5.42 -9.12 5.60
N TYR A 216 -4.51 -9.06 6.57
CA TYR A 216 -3.89 -10.23 7.18
C TYR A 216 -4.90 -11.14 7.89
N SER A 217 -5.79 -10.55 8.70
CA SER A 217 -6.81 -11.30 9.43
C SER A 217 -7.80 -11.97 8.48
N THR A 218 -8.15 -11.30 7.38
CA THR A 218 -9.02 -11.86 6.34
C THR A 218 -8.33 -13.04 5.64
N LEU A 219 -7.06 -12.90 5.25
CA LEU A 219 -6.29 -13.99 4.64
C LEU A 219 -6.17 -15.21 5.57
N LYS A 220 -5.89 -14.98 6.86
CA LYS A 220 -5.81 -16.03 7.88
C LYS A 220 -7.15 -16.78 8.00
N LYS A 221 -8.26 -16.06 8.06
CA LYS A 221 -9.62 -16.65 8.10
C LYS A 221 -9.92 -17.51 6.87
N ILE A 222 -9.53 -17.06 5.67
CA ILE A 222 -9.70 -17.84 4.43
C ILE A 222 -8.92 -19.16 4.52
N CYS A 223 -7.65 -19.11 4.96
CA CYS A 223 -6.82 -20.31 5.08
C CYS A 223 -7.42 -21.29 6.12
N THR A 224 -7.81 -20.81 7.30
CA THR A 224 -8.38 -21.67 8.36
C THR A 224 -9.69 -22.35 7.93
N LYS A 225 -10.61 -21.61 7.29
CA LYS A 225 -11.87 -22.19 6.81
C LYS A 225 -11.66 -23.33 5.82
N ASN A 226 -10.69 -23.20 4.92
CA ASN A 226 -10.38 -24.21 3.93
C ASN A 226 -9.64 -25.43 4.53
N HIS A 227 -8.80 -25.23 5.55
CA HIS A 227 -8.23 -26.36 6.30
C HIS A 227 -9.30 -27.17 7.02
N VAL A 228 -10.28 -26.53 7.67
CA VAL A 228 -11.40 -27.21 8.35
C VAL A 228 -12.39 -27.85 7.37
N GLY A 229 -12.56 -27.28 6.18
CA GLY A 229 -13.36 -27.88 5.10
C GLY A 229 -12.74 -29.15 4.51
N SER A 230 -11.41 -29.29 4.57
CA SER A 230 -10.71 -30.50 4.10
C SER A 230 -10.70 -31.63 5.13
N THR A 231 -11.08 -31.39 6.39
CA THR A 231 -11.08 -32.41 7.47
C THR A 231 -12.49 -32.92 7.84
N ARG A 232 -13.54 -32.54 7.10
CA ARG A 232 -14.93 -32.93 7.43
C ARG A 232 -15.43 -34.10 6.57
N ASP A 233 -14.92 -35.28 6.88
CA ASP A 233 -15.72 -36.51 6.99
C ASP A 233 -15.77 -36.88 8.48
N SER A 234 -16.53 -36.12 9.27
CA SER A 234 -17.19 -36.55 10.52
C SER A 234 -17.84 -35.33 11.20
N GLU A 235 -19.12 -35.49 11.52
CA GLU A 235 -19.97 -34.50 12.16
C GLU A 235 -19.48 -34.13 13.56
N THR A 236 -19.55 -32.85 13.90
CA THR A 236 -20.29 -32.34 15.07
C THR A 236 -20.31 -30.82 15.04
N GLY A 237 -21.46 -30.26 15.42
CA GLY A 237 -21.73 -28.83 15.37
C GLY A 237 -20.79 -28.02 16.25
N VAL A 238 -20.17 -27.00 15.68
CA VAL A 238 -19.45 -25.96 16.43
C VAL A 238 -20.09 -24.63 16.11
N SER A 239 -20.65 -24.03 17.16
CA SER A 239 -21.25 -22.70 17.20
C SER A 239 -20.31 -21.68 16.56
N VAL A 240 -20.82 -20.96 15.55
CA VAL A 240 -20.15 -19.82 14.92
C VAL A 240 -20.10 -18.68 15.94
N GLY A 241 -19.00 -18.62 16.70
CA GLY A 241 -18.72 -17.57 17.66
C GLY A 241 -18.58 -16.21 16.97
N TYR A 242 -19.52 -15.32 17.28
CA TYR A 242 -19.59 -13.95 16.82
C TYR A 242 -18.37 -13.16 17.33
N GLY A 243 -17.55 -12.65 16.40
CA GLY A 243 -16.72 -11.46 16.55
C GLY A 243 -15.93 -11.26 17.85
N ASP A 244 -15.00 -12.17 18.17
CA ASP A 244 -14.13 -11.94 19.33
C ASP A 244 -13.06 -10.87 19.03
N MET A 245 -13.25 -9.69 19.63
CA MET A 245 -12.31 -8.55 19.55
C MET A 245 -10.97 -8.82 20.25
N ILE A 246 -10.83 -9.95 20.97
CA ILE A 246 -9.57 -10.35 21.62
C ILE A 246 -8.45 -10.55 20.59
N GLU A 247 -8.71 -11.22 19.46
CA GLU A 247 -7.70 -11.45 18.43
C GLU A 247 -7.30 -10.12 17.75
N ALA A 248 -8.27 -9.23 17.49
CA ALA A 248 -7.98 -7.90 16.96
C ALA A 248 -7.13 -7.07 17.92
N ARG A 249 -7.46 -7.08 19.22
CA ARG A 249 -6.69 -6.38 20.27
C ARG A 249 -5.29 -6.96 20.43
N ARG A 250 -5.13 -8.28 20.33
CA ARG A 250 -3.83 -8.96 20.35
C ARG A 250 -2.97 -8.51 19.17
N LEU A 251 -3.51 -8.55 17.96
CA LEU A 251 -2.77 -8.14 16.77
C LEU A 251 -2.42 -6.64 16.77
N ILE A 252 -3.32 -5.77 17.25
CA ILE A 252 -3.03 -4.33 17.44
C ILE A 252 -1.87 -4.14 18.43
N LYS A 253 -1.87 -4.91 19.53
CA LYS A 253 -0.80 -4.85 20.53
C LYS A 253 0.54 -5.33 19.95
N GLU A 254 0.54 -6.43 19.20
CA GLU A 254 1.73 -7.01 18.56
C GLU A 254 2.31 -6.13 17.44
N LEU A 255 1.46 -5.47 16.68
CA LEU A 255 1.86 -4.48 15.67
C LEU A 255 2.54 -3.28 16.33
N ARG A 256 1.99 -2.79 17.45
CA ARG A 256 2.54 -1.66 18.21
C ARG A 256 3.83 -1.99 18.96
N SER A 257 4.03 -3.26 19.35
CA SER A 257 5.22 -3.71 20.09
C SER A 257 6.33 -4.30 19.21
N GLY A 258 6.13 -4.39 17.90
CA GLY A 258 7.10 -4.98 16.97
C GLY A 258 7.31 -6.50 17.14
N THR A 259 6.44 -7.19 17.88
CA THR A 259 6.67 -8.59 18.36
C THR A 259 6.16 -9.68 17.41
N VAL A 260 5.51 -9.32 16.28
CA VAL A 260 5.08 -10.30 15.25
C VAL A 260 6.26 -11.08 14.63
N VAL A 261 7.50 -10.65 14.89
CA VAL A 261 8.76 -11.28 14.43
C VAL A 261 8.89 -12.76 14.85
N SER A 262 8.32 -13.19 15.98
CA SER A 262 8.66 -14.51 16.54
C SER A 262 7.75 -15.68 16.12
N ILE A 263 6.55 -15.45 15.57
CA ILE A 263 5.59 -16.54 15.28
C ILE A 263 5.83 -17.17 13.89
N MET A 264 6.67 -16.56 13.03
CA MET A 264 6.99 -17.09 11.70
C MET A 264 8.33 -17.82 11.62
N GLY A 265 9.04 -18.02 12.74
CA GLY A 265 10.35 -18.67 12.80
C GLY A 265 10.33 -20.11 13.31
N SER A 266 9.18 -20.76 13.38
CA SER A 266 9.07 -22.09 14.01
C SER A 266 8.06 -22.98 13.30
N ASP A 267 8.44 -23.48 12.12
CA ASP A 267 8.02 -24.81 11.69
C ASP A 267 9.29 -25.63 11.40
N PRO A 268 9.41 -26.86 11.92
CA PRO A 268 10.58 -27.70 11.75
C PRO A 268 10.67 -28.27 10.33
N ILE A 269 11.91 -28.64 9.98
CA ILE A 269 12.37 -29.29 8.73
C ILE A 269 11.43 -30.39 8.25
#